data_AF-A0A8S1APR2-F1
#
_entry.id   AF-A0A8S1APR2-F1
#
_cell.length_a   1.000
_cell.length_b   1.000
_cell.length_c   1.000
_cell.angle_alpha   90.00
_cell.angle_beta   90.00
_cell.angle_gamma   90.00
#
_symmetry.space_group_name_H-M   'P 1'
#
loop_
_entity.id
_entity.type
_entity.pdbx_description
1 polymer ?
#
loop_
_entity_poly.entity_id
_entity_poly.type
_entity_poly.pdbx_seq_one_letter_code
_entity_poly.pdbx_strand_id
1 'polypeptide(L)'
;MNEQHVANYGSVWEEIQVGGTPGRPPLHNIFRQELIIDHRIMNHIRTCTIEEANRVLGCDWSFSQEKLAAFIAILYARAAYGANNLKLSFLWNNIWGPEFFSETITIDE
;
A
#
# COMPACT_ATOMS: atom_id res chain seq x y z
N MET A 1 11.68 28.32 -14.56
CA MET A 1 11.64 29.11 -13.31
C MET A 1 10.70 28.33 -12.41
N ASN A 2 11.26 27.48 -11.55
CA ASN A 2 10.45 26.57 -10.73
C ASN A 2 10.17 27.27 -9.40
N GLU A 3 8.90 27.41 -9.06
CA GLU A 3 8.46 27.96 -7.78
C GLU A 3 8.81 26.97 -6.67
N GLN A 4 9.64 27.40 -5.72
CA GLN A 4 10.00 26.63 -4.54
C GLN A 4 9.14 27.10 -3.36
N HIS A 5 8.31 26.20 -2.82
CA HIS A 5 7.58 26.46 -1.58
C HIS A 5 8.42 26.01 -0.38
N VAL A 6 8.95 27.00 0.35
CA VAL A 6 9.76 26.80 1.56
C VAL A 6 8.84 26.65 2.79
N ALA A 7 8.94 25.55 3.52
CA ALA A 7 8.28 25.38 4.82
C ALA A 7 9.08 26.08 5.94
N ASN A 8 8.37 26.62 6.93
CA ASN A 8 8.83 27.54 7.99
C ASN A 8 9.92 27.04 8.97
N TYR A 9 10.62 25.93 8.67
CA TYR A 9 11.69 25.35 9.52
C TYR A 9 12.92 24.87 8.74
N GLY A 10 13.15 25.38 7.52
CA GLY A 10 14.42 25.18 6.80
C GLY A 10 14.64 23.78 6.20
N SER A 11 13.70 22.85 6.36
CA SER A 11 13.69 21.59 5.62
C SER A 11 13.00 21.78 4.26
N VAL A 12 13.79 21.65 3.19
CA VAL A 12 13.34 21.63 1.79
C VAL A 12 12.74 20.26 1.49
N TRP A 13 11.49 20.22 1.05
CA TRP A 13 10.84 19.01 0.55
C TRP A 13 10.61 19.19 -0.94
N GLU A 14 11.11 18.26 -1.76
CA GLU A 14 10.74 18.19 -3.17
C GLU A 14 9.38 17.48 -3.30
N GLU A 15 8.46 18.12 -4.03
CA GLU A 15 7.21 17.51 -4.47
C GLU A 15 7.52 16.26 -5.29
N ILE A 16 6.93 15.12 -4.92
CA ILE A 16 7.05 13.89 -5.71
C ILE A 16 6.29 14.11 -7.01
N GLN A 17 7.01 14.51 -8.06
CA GLN A 17 6.44 14.71 -9.38
C GLN A 17 5.91 13.37 -9.91
N VAL A 18 4.59 13.29 -10.10
CA VAL A 18 3.98 12.23 -10.90
C VAL A 18 4.30 12.52 -12.36
N GLY A 19 5.42 12.00 -12.87
CA GLY A 19 5.71 12.17 -14.30
C GLY A 19 7.00 11.54 -14.82
N GLY A 20 6.84 10.50 -15.64
CA GLY A 20 7.84 10.05 -16.62
C GLY A 20 7.19 9.16 -17.69
N THR A 21 7.14 9.65 -18.93
CA THR A 21 6.45 9.04 -20.10
C THR A 21 7.25 7.91 -20.78
N PRO A 22 6.78 7.40 -21.95
CA PRO A 22 6.23 6.06 -22.19
C PRO A 22 7.29 4.97 -22.36
N GLY A 23 7.13 3.87 -21.64
CA GLY A 23 8.06 2.73 -21.67
C GLY A 23 8.04 1.91 -20.39
N ARG A 24 7.41 2.42 -19.32
CA ARG A 24 7.01 1.57 -18.19
C ARG A 24 6.02 0.53 -18.71
N PRO A 25 6.31 -0.78 -18.56
CA PRO A 25 5.28 -1.79 -18.68
C PRO A 25 4.12 -1.37 -17.77
N PRO A 26 2.86 -1.65 -18.13
CA PRO A 26 1.75 -1.48 -17.22
C PRO A 26 2.15 -2.07 -15.86
N LEU A 27 1.86 -1.36 -14.76
CA LEU A 27 2.20 -1.80 -13.39
C LEU A 27 1.80 -3.27 -13.11
N HIS A 28 0.84 -3.79 -13.89
CA HIS A 28 0.45 -5.19 -13.99
C HIS A 28 1.56 -6.21 -14.32
N ASN A 29 2.76 -5.78 -14.76
CA ASN A 29 3.85 -6.68 -15.16
C ASN A 29 5.09 -6.64 -14.25
N ILE A 30 5.24 -5.65 -13.36
CA ILE A 30 6.45 -5.55 -12.52
C ILE A 30 6.34 -6.43 -11.27
N PHE A 31 5.11 -6.65 -10.78
CA PHE A 31 4.82 -7.62 -9.73
C PHE A 31 3.85 -8.68 -10.24
N ARG A 32 4.37 -9.73 -10.88
CA ARG A 32 3.62 -11.00 -10.93
C ARG A 32 3.67 -11.62 -9.55
N GLN A 33 2.76 -11.17 -8.69
CA GLN A 33 2.59 -11.66 -7.32
C GLN A 33 2.50 -13.19 -7.29
N GLU A 34 1.86 -13.78 -8.31
CA GLU A 34 1.71 -15.22 -8.51
C GLU A 34 3.03 -16.01 -8.63
N LEU A 35 4.17 -15.36 -8.96
CA LEU A 35 5.46 -16.05 -9.07
C LEU A 35 6.14 -16.27 -7.71
N ILE A 36 5.90 -15.37 -6.75
CA ILE A 36 6.52 -15.42 -5.42
C ILE A 36 5.51 -15.93 -4.39
N ILE A 37 4.27 -15.47 -4.51
CA ILE A 37 3.15 -15.81 -3.64
C ILE A 37 2.06 -16.41 -4.54
N ASP A 38 2.15 -17.72 -4.74
CA ASP A 38 1.16 -18.43 -5.54
C ASP A 38 -0.21 -18.51 -4.82
N HIS A 39 -1.21 -19.02 -5.52
CA HIS A 39 -2.56 -19.17 -4.97
C HIS A 39 -2.60 -20.07 -3.72
N ARG A 40 -1.67 -21.01 -3.55
CA ARG A 40 -1.63 -21.91 -2.39
C ARG A 40 -1.14 -21.16 -1.17
N ILE A 41 -0.07 -20.37 -1.31
CA ILE A 41 0.45 -19.51 -0.25
C ILE A 41 -0.59 -18.44 0.11
N MET A 42 -1.19 -17.78 -0.89
CA MET A 42 -2.28 -16.80 -0.68
C MET A 42 -3.45 -17.41 0.10
N ASN A 43 -3.91 -18.60 -0.31
CA ASN A 43 -5.01 -19.25 0.36
C ASN A 43 -4.65 -19.69 1.78
N HIS A 44 -3.42 -20.18 1.99
CA HIS A 44 -2.97 -20.57 3.32
C HIS A 44 -2.90 -19.38 4.29
N ILE A 45 -2.29 -18.26 3.87
CA ILE A 45 -2.26 -17.02 4.66
C ILE A 45 -3.69 -16.58 5.01
N ARG A 46 -4.59 -16.59 4.02
CA ARG A 46 -6.01 -16.25 4.22
C ARG A 46 -6.68 -17.15 5.25
N THR A 47 -6.56 -18.48 5.12
CA THR A 47 -7.17 -19.44 6.06
C THR A 47 -6.68 -19.21 7.48
N CYS A 48 -5.36 -19.15 7.70
CA CYS A 48 -4.81 -18.95 9.04
C CYS A 48 -5.19 -17.59 9.64
N THR A 49 -5.31 -16.54 8.81
CA THR A 49 -5.75 -15.21 9.27
C THR A 49 -7.20 -15.23 9.71
N ILE A 50 -8.07 -15.92 8.95
CA ILE A 50 -9.49 -16.09 9.30
C ILE A 50 -9.63 -16.89 10.60
N GLU A 51 -8.92 -18.02 10.71
CA GLU A 51 -8.96 -18.85 11.92
C GLU A 51 -8.53 -18.06 13.16
N GLU A 52 -7.45 -17.28 13.06
CA GLU A 52 -6.97 -16.46 14.17
C GLU A 52 -7.93 -15.31 14.50
N ALA A 53 -8.46 -14.62 13.49
CA ALA A 53 -9.46 -13.57 13.69
C ALA A 53 -10.72 -14.12 14.36
N ASN A 54 -11.22 -15.28 13.92
CA ASN A 54 -12.36 -15.95 14.54
C ASN A 54 -12.07 -16.33 16.00
N ARG A 55 -10.86 -16.83 16.28
CA ARG A 55 -10.41 -17.19 17.63
C ARG A 55 -10.34 -15.98 18.57
N VAL A 56 -9.87 -14.83 18.08
CA VAL A 56 -9.66 -13.61 18.88
C VAL A 56 -10.95 -12.80 19.03
N LEU A 57 -11.74 -12.67 17.97
CA LEU A 57 -12.95 -11.84 17.94
C LEU A 57 -14.20 -12.59 18.44
N GLY A 58 -14.19 -13.94 18.40
CA GLY A 58 -15.32 -14.76 18.81
C GLY A 58 -16.54 -14.64 17.90
N CYS A 59 -16.38 -14.08 16.70
CA CYS A 59 -17.41 -13.97 15.67
C CYS A 59 -16.92 -14.59 14.36
N ASP A 60 -17.86 -14.87 13.45
CA ASP A 60 -17.53 -15.34 12.12
C ASP A 60 -17.02 -14.17 11.26
N TRP A 61 -15.70 -14.03 11.25
CA TRP A 61 -14.97 -13.03 10.49
C TRP A 61 -14.62 -13.58 9.11
N SER A 62 -14.96 -12.81 8.08
CA SER A 62 -14.69 -13.15 6.70
C SER A 62 -13.68 -12.19 6.08
N PHE A 63 -12.82 -12.74 5.24
CA PHE A 63 -11.73 -12.02 4.60
C PHE A 63 -11.59 -12.50 3.17
N SER A 64 -11.48 -11.59 2.21
CA SER A 64 -11.46 -11.91 0.79
C SER A 64 -10.03 -12.04 0.24
N GLN A 65 -9.85 -12.79 -0.86
CA GLN A 65 -8.52 -12.93 -1.49
C GLN A 65 -8.06 -11.59 -2.10
N GLU A 66 -9.00 -10.79 -2.60
CA GLU A 66 -8.77 -9.46 -3.15
C GLU A 66 -8.29 -8.50 -2.05
N LYS A 67 -8.90 -8.54 -0.86
CA LYS A 67 -8.43 -7.76 0.30
C LYS A 67 -7.01 -8.16 0.73
N LEU A 68 -6.68 -9.45 0.70
CA LEU A 68 -5.32 -9.92 0.98
C LEU A 68 -4.32 -9.44 -0.07
N ALA A 69 -4.68 -9.52 -1.36
CA ALA A 69 -3.83 -9.05 -2.44
C ALA A 69 -3.59 -7.54 -2.34
N ALA A 70 -4.64 -6.76 -2.07
CA ALA A 70 -4.57 -5.32 -1.82
C ALA A 70 -3.66 -5.00 -0.63
N PHE A 71 -3.79 -5.73 0.49
CA PHE A 71 -2.91 -5.58 1.65
C PHE A 71 -1.43 -5.82 1.29
N ILE A 72 -1.12 -6.88 0.54
CA ILE A 72 0.26 -7.15 0.10
C ILE A 72 0.76 -6.07 -0.87
N ALA A 73 -0.11 -5.56 -1.76
CA ALA A 73 0.23 -4.45 -2.65
C ALA A 73 0.58 -3.18 -1.87
N ILE A 74 -0.14 -2.88 -0.77
CA ILE A 74 0.21 -1.81 0.16
C ILE A 74 1.59 -2.03 0.78
N LEU A 75 1.88 -3.24 1.28
CA LEU A 75 3.20 -3.54 1.87
C LEU A 75 4.32 -3.32 0.86
N TYR A 76 4.10 -3.75 -0.38
CA TYR A 76 5.05 -3.55 -1.46
C TYR A 76 5.25 -2.06 -1.78
N ALA A 77 4.16 -1.31 -1.95
CA ALA A 77 4.21 0.12 -2.21
C ALA A 77 4.94 0.86 -1.07
N ARG A 78 4.60 0.57 0.18
CA ARG A 78 5.24 1.17 1.37
C ARG A 78 6.76 0.96 1.35
N ALA A 79 7.22 -0.25 1.01
CA ALA A 79 8.64 -0.54 0.88
C ALA A 79 9.28 0.22 -0.30
N ALA A 80 8.61 0.26 -1.46
CA ALA A 80 9.09 0.95 -2.66
C ALA A 80 9.21 2.47 -2.46
N TYR A 81 8.32 3.08 -1.68
CA TYR A 81 8.39 4.49 -1.28
C TYR A 81 9.42 4.77 -0.18
N GLY A 82 10.10 3.74 0.36
CA GLY A 82 11.02 3.91 1.49
C GLY A 82 10.33 4.34 2.79
N ALA A 83 8.99 4.19 2.87
CA ALA A 83 8.16 4.74 3.93
C ALA A 83 8.05 3.83 5.17
N ASN A 84 9.03 2.96 5.40
CA ASN A 84 9.00 1.97 6.48
C ASN A 84 8.85 2.61 7.86
N ASN A 85 9.48 3.78 8.07
CA ASN A 85 9.47 4.52 9.32
C ASN A 85 8.41 5.63 9.39
N LEU A 86 7.58 5.78 8.34
CA LEU A 86 6.57 6.83 8.28
C LEU A 86 5.28 6.38 8.99
N LYS A 87 4.63 7.27 9.75
CA LYS A 87 3.31 6.93 10.31
C LYS A 87 2.31 6.67 9.19
N LEU A 88 1.44 5.69 9.41
CA LEU A 88 0.42 5.27 8.43
C LEU A 88 -0.48 6.44 8.02
N SER A 89 -0.82 7.32 8.96
CA SER A 89 -1.64 8.52 8.74
C SER A 89 -1.06 9.48 7.68
N PHE A 90 0.26 9.49 7.47
CA PHE A 90 0.85 10.30 6.39
C PHE A 90 0.67 9.66 5.02
N LEU A 91 0.69 8.33 4.93
CA LEU A 91 0.49 7.62 3.67
C LEU A 91 -0.95 7.69 3.17
N TRP A 92 -1.91 7.76 4.10
CA TRP A 92 -3.35 7.93 3.81
C TRP A 92 -3.81 9.40 3.87
N ASN A 93 -2.88 10.34 3.95
CA ASN A 93 -3.23 11.75 3.94
C ASN A 93 -3.65 12.18 2.52
N ASN A 94 -4.78 12.88 2.41
CA ASN A 94 -5.33 13.34 1.13
C ASN A 94 -4.56 14.50 0.47
N ILE A 95 -3.62 15.13 1.19
CA ILE A 95 -2.80 16.24 0.69
C ILE A 95 -1.39 15.74 0.36
N TRP A 96 -0.80 14.92 1.22
CA TRP A 96 0.61 14.51 1.15
C TRP A 96 0.84 13.04 0.79
N GLY A 97 -0.19 12.21 0.94
CA GLY A 97 -0.13 10.77 0.70
C GLY A 97 -0.39 10.42 -0.76
N PRO A 98 0.29 9.41 -1.33
CA PRO A 98 -0.05 8.92 -2.66
C PRO A 98 -1.46 8.32 -2.70
N GLU A 99 -2.28 8.75 -3.66
CA GLU A 99 -3.68 8.33 -3.84
C GLU A 99 -3.85 6.80 -3.90
N PHE A 100 -2.84 6.10 -4.44
CA PHE A 100 -2.75 4.63 -4.48
C PHE A 100 -3.10 3.97 -3.13
N PHE A 101 -2.63 4.50 -2.01
CA PHE A 101 -2.88 3.90 -0.70
C PHE A 101 -4.37 3.97 -0.33
N SER A 102 -4.97 5.15 -0.45
CA SER A 102 -6.39 5.38 -0.17
C SER A 102 -7.34 4.68 -1.15
N GLU A 103 -6.95 4.56 -2.42
CA GLU A 103 -7.74 3.83 -3.43
C GLU A 103 -7.67 2.31 -3.26
N THR A 104 -6.55 1.78 -2.76
CA THR A 104 -6.33 0.33 -2.65
C THR A 104 -7.05 -0.26 -1.44
N ILE A 105 -6.98 0.40 -0.29
CA ILE A 105 -7.69 -0.03 0.92
C ILE A 105 -8.02 1.18 1.79
N THR A 106 -9.26 1.24 2.28
CA THR A 106 -9.66 2.24 3.28
C THR A 106 -9.19 1.80 4.65
N ILE A 107 -8.61 2.73 5.42
CA ILE A 107 -8.33 2.48 6.85
C ILE A 107 -9.57 2.91 7.61
N ASP A 108 -10.12 2.00 8.40
CA ASP A 108 -11.14 2.31 9.39
C ASP A 108 -10.43 3.00 10.59
N GLU A 109 -10.80 4.25 10.90
CA GLU A 109 -10.28 5.00 12.08
C GLU A 109 -10.81 4.46 13.42
#